data_AF-A0A941Y327-F1
#
_entry.id   AF-A0A941Y327-F1
#
_cell.length_a   1.000
_cell.length_b   1.000
_cell.length_c   1.000
_cell.angle_alpha   90.00
_cell.angle_beta   90.00
_cell.angle_gamma   90.00
#
_symmetry.space_group_name_H-M   'P 1'
#
loop_
_entity.id
_entity.type
_entity.pdbx_description
1 polymer ?
#
loop_
_entity_poly.entity_id
_entity_poly.type
_entity_poly.pdbx_seq_one_letter_code
_entity_poly.pdbx_strand_id
1 'polypeptide(L)'
;MSRARLTSGDLHTESHGDPHGRLILCVHGLSANCRSFDRLVPALATAGHHVVTMDLRGRGHSDTTPPGTYGWDSHVRDLLELADRYEADTFDVIGHSMGGFIGMTLAAEHPRRCRKLVSLDALGVPEPTALVPIARSVSRLGQTYPSVHAALEYVKSGGVIAWDGFWDNYFEWEFESVADGVRIRTDLGAVSEDATYATTCDIYAVWPRLRCPVLVVRATRPMAPGSGLVVGADDARRFAAEAADAQVVDVDADHYSVLTDPRVIDAVVRFETD
;
A
#
# COMPACT_ATOMS: atom_id res chain seq x y z
N MET A 1 -4.95 15.96 -13.62
CA MET A 1 -4.63 15.20 -12.40
C MET A 1 -5.74 15.44 -11.41
N SER A 2 -6.37 14.38 -10.91
CA SER A 2 -7.43 14.49 -9.92
C SER A 2 -6.79 14.70 -8.54
N ARG A 3 -7.17 15.77 -7.85
CA ARG A 3 -6.81 16.02 -6.45
C ARG A 3 -8.09 15.98 -5.62
N ALA A 4 -8.08 15.20 -4.56
CA ALA A 4 -9.11 15.21 -3.55
C ALA A 4 -8.68 16.12 -2.39
N ARG A 5 -9.25 17.33 -2.32
CA ARG A 5 -9.15 18.22 -1.13
C ARG A 5 -9.79 17.64 0.13
N LEU A 6 -9.02 17.16 1.09
CA LEU A 6 -9.56 16.68 2.37
C LEU A 6 -9.36 17.75 3.45
N THR A 7 -9.98 17.53 4.61
CA THR A 7 -9.80 18.39 5.80
C THR A 7 -8.35 18.40 6.27
N SER A 8 -7.64 17.29 6.03
CA SER A 8 -6.24 17.10 6.42
C SER A 8 -5.23 17.60 5.38
N GLY A 9 -5.67 18.01 4.18
CA GLY A 9 -4.82 18.36 3.05
C GLY A 9 -5.28 17.69 1.76
N ASP A 10 -4.69 18.07 0.62
CA ASP A 10 -5.06 17.46 -0.65
C ASP A 10 -4.33 16.13 -0.87
N LEU A 11 -5.08 15.09 -1.26
CA LEU A 11 -4.52 13.87 -1.80
C LEU A 11 -4.54 13.88 -3.32
N HIS A 12 -3.46 13.43 -3.95
CA HIS A 12 -3.51 12.99 -5.33
C HIS A 12 -4.31 11.68 -5.42
N THR A 13 -5.27 11.63 -6.34
CA THR A 13 -6.07 10.42 -6.59
C THR A 13 -6.24 10.18 -8.07
N GLU A 14 -6.36 8.91 -8.45
CA GLU A 14 -6.79 8.53 -9.80
C GLU A 14 -7.99 7.61 -9.72
N SER A 15 -9.01 7.90 -10.53
CA SER A 15 -10.27 7.18 -10.56
C SER A 15 -10.40 6.43 -11.87
N HIS A 16 -10.71 5.15 -11.80
CA HIS A 16 -10.74 4.22 -12.93
C HIS A 16 -11.99 3.33 -12.88
N GLY A 17 -12.38 2.75 -14.02
CA GLY A 17 -13.53 1.84 -14.11
C GLY A 17 -14.89 2.54 -14.14
N ASP A 18 -15.94 1.83 -13.74
CA ASP A 18 -17.31 2.32 -13.76
C ASP A 18 -17.56 3.21 -12.52
N PRO A 19 -17.87 4.51 -12.65
CA PRO A 19 -18.16 5.38 -11.51
C PRO A 19 -19.43 5.01 -10.73
N HIS A 20 -20.27 4.12 -11.26
CA HIS A 20 -21.41 3.53 -10.55
C HIS A 20 -21.12 2.14 -10.01
N GLY A 21 -19.92 1.62 -10.27
CA GLY A 21 -19.41 0.37 -9.73
C GLY A 21 -19.16 0.46 -8.23
N ARG A 22 -18.84 -0.69 -7.63
CA ARG A 22 -18.43 -0.74 -6.22
C ARG A 22 -17.11 0.00 -6.03
N LEU A 23 -17.08 0.97 -5.10
CA LEU A 23 -15.86 1.70 -4.77
C LEU A 23 -14.83 0.79 -4.09
N ILE A 24 -13.64 0.76 -4.66
CA ILE A 24 -12.44 0.13 -4.12
C ILE A 24 -11.38 1.21 -3.92
N LEU A 25 -10.90 1.37 -2.68
CA LEU A 25 -9.78 2.24 -2.36
C LEU A 25 -8.48 1.42 -2.30
N CYS A 26 -7.51 1.77 -3.14
CA CYS A 26 -6.22 1.09 -3.22
C CYS A 26 -5.13 1.89 -2.47
N VAL A 27 -4.58 1.31 -1.40
CA VAL A 27 -3.73 1.98 -0.41
C VAL A 27 -2.31 1.40 -0.44
N HIS A 28 -1.34 2.21 -0.85
CA HIS A 28 0.04 1.74 -1.05
C HIS A 28 0.84 1.60 0.26
N GLY A 29 2.03 1.02 0.16
CA GLY A 29 2.97 0.80 1.27
C GLY A 29 3.72 2.05 1.77
N LEU A 30 4.62 1.84 2.74
CA LEU A 30 5.27 2.88 3.54
C LEU A 30 5.86 4.05 2.74
N SER A 31 6.76 3.74 1.79
CA SER A 31 7.43 4.71 0.91
C SER A 31 6.95 4.64 -0.54
N ALA A 32 5.77 4.06 -0.77
CA ALA A 32 5.23 3.81 -2.10
C ALA A 32 4.34 4.96 -2.61
N ASN A 33 3.66 4.72 -3.73
CA ASN A 33 2.79 5.67 -4.39
C ASN A 33 1.64 4.96 -5.15
N CYS A 34 0.73 5.73 -5.74
CA CYS A 34 -0.48 5.23 -6.40
C CYS A 34 -0.22 4.25 -7.55
N ARG A 35 0.99 4.26 -8.14
CA ARG A 35 1.42 3.35 -9.22
C ARG A 35 1.62 1.92 -8.77
N SER A 36 1.67 1.65 -7.46
CA SER A 36 1.67 0.28 -6.90
C SER A 36 0.60 -0.63 -7.51
N PHE A 37 -0.51 -0.05 -7.99
CA PHE A 37 -1.67 -0.79 -8.45
C PHE A 37 -1.89 -0.75 -9.97
N ASP A 38 -0.95 -0.20 -10.76
CA ASP A 38 -1.17 0.02 -12.20
C ASP A 38 -1.48 -1.28 -12.98
N ARG A 39 -1.02 -2.45 -12.50
CA ARG A 39 -1.38 -3.76 -13.10
C ARG A 39 -2.70 -4.34 -12.61
N LEU A 40 -3.12 -3.98 -11.40
CA LEU A 40 -4.35 -4.47 -10.79
C LEU A 40 -5.58 -3.67 -11.25
N VAL A 41 -5.41 -2.35 -11.38
CA VAL A 41 -6.48 -1.40 -11.73
C VAL A 41 -7.24 -1.80 -13.00
N PRO A 42 -6.60 -2.14 -14.14
CA PRO A 42 -7.32 -2.51 -15.36
C PRO A 42 -8.19 -3.76 -15.20
N ALA A 43 -7.73 -4.72 -14.40
CA ALA A 43 -8.45 -5.98 -14.18
C ALA A 43 -9.72 -5.75 -13.33
N LEU A 44 -9.61 -4.99 -12.25
CA LEU A 44 -10.75 -4.60 -11.41
C LEU A 44 -11.74 -3.69 -12.16
N ALA A 45 -11.24 -2.72 -12.93
CA ALA A 45 -12.07 -1.85 -13.76
C ALA A 45 -12.87 -2.66 -14.79
N THR A 46 -12.25 -3.65 -15.44
CA THR A 46 -12.92 -4.56 -16.39
C THR A 46 -13.97 -5.42 -15.71
N ALA A 47 -13.77 -5.79 -14.44
CA ALA A 47 -14.74 -6.50 -13.63
C ALA A 47 -15.92 -5.64 -13.12
N GLY A 48 -15.98 -4.35 -13.49
CA GLY A 48 -17.11 -3.45 -13.19
C GLY A 48 -16.98 -2.68 -11.87
N HIS A 49 -15.78 -2.63 -11.28
CA HIS A 49 -15.54 -1.86 -10.07
C HIS A 49 -15.19 -0.40 -10.37
N HIS A 50 -15.46 0.47 -9.39
CA HIS A 50 -14.95 1.83 -9.33
C HIS A 50 -13.66 1.83 -8.53
N VAL A 51 -12.50 1.93 -9.18
CA VAL A 51 -11.21 1.80 -8.50
C VAL A 51 -10.57 3.16 -8.33
N VAL A 52 -10.23 3.51 -7.10
CA VAL A 52 -9.52 4.75 -6.76
C VAL A 52 -8.17 4.41 -6.14
N THR A 53 -7.09 4.84 -6.80
CA THR A 53 -5.74 4.82 -6.23
C THR A 53 -5.43 6.20 -5.67
N MET A 54 -4.57 6.26 -4.65
CA MET A 54 -4.11 7.53 -4.09
C MET A 54 -2.62 7.51 -3.80
N ASP A 55 -2.02 8.71 -3.77
CA ASP A 55 -0.81 8.91 -2.97
C ASP A 55 -1.27 9.28 -1.55
N LEU A 56 -0.78 8.57 -0.53
CA LEU A 56 -1.05 8.92 0.87
C LEU A 56 -0.46 10.30 1.20
N ARG A 57 -0.97 10.96 2.24
CA ARG A 57 -0.43 12.23 2.73
C ARG A 57 1.09 12.14 2.96
N GLY A 58 1.85 13.11 2.47
CA GLY A 58 3.31 13.12 2.48
C GLY A 58 3.99 12.19 1.46
N ARG A 59 3.23 11.60 0.52
CA ARG A 59 3.77 10.76 -0.56
C ARG A 59 3.44 11.36 -1.92
N GLY A 60 4.31 11.05 -2.89
CA GLY A 60 4.07 11.34 -4.29
C GLY A 60 3.59 12.78 -4.53
N HIS A 61 2.40 12.93 -5.12
CA HIS A 61 1.83 14.23 -5.47
C HIS A 61 0.79 14.75 -4.46
N SER A 62 0.64 14.08 -3.33
CA SER A 62 -0.18 14.55 -2.20
C SER A 62 0.55 15.57 -1.35
N ASP A 63 -0.20 16.35 -0.58
CA ASP A 63 0.38 17.35 0.30
C ASP A 63 1.22 16.72 1.41
N THR A 64 2.36 17.35 1.70
CA THR A 64 3.12 17.12 2.93
C THR A 64 2.58 18.04 4.02
N THR A 65 2.19 17.46 5.15
CA THR A 65 1.59 18.16 6.28
C THR A 65 2.53 18.24 7.48
N PRO A 66 2.23 19.09 8.48
CA PRO A 66 3.09 19.23 9.66
C PRO A 66 3.32 17.89 10.40
N PRO A 67 4.45 17.74 11.11
CA PRO A 67 4.69 16.57 11.98
C PRO A 67 3.57 16.35 13.00
N GLY A 68 3.34 15.10 13.38
CA GLY A 68 2.25 14.67 14.27
C GLY A 68 0.91 14.47 13.56
N THR A 69 0.90 14.47 12.23
CA THR A 69 -0.31 14.25 11.40
C THR A 69 -0.27 12.95 10.61
N TYR A 70 0.74 12.11 10.81
CA TYR A 70 0.86 10.79 10.19
C TYR A 70 0.46 9.68 11.18
N GLY A 71 0.51 8.42 10.75
CA GLY A 71 0.00 7.27 11.49
C GLY A 71 -1.26 6.68 10.86
N TRP A 72 -1.52 5.40 11.13
CA TRP A 72 -2.58 4.65 10.45
C TRP A 72 -3.97 5.25 10.70
N ASP A 73 -4.28 5.66 11.92
CA ASP A 73 -5.57 6.29 12.26
C ASP A 73 -5.79 7.61 11.50
N SER A 74 -4.71 8.36 11.24
CA SER A 74 -4.77 9.57 10.43
C SER A 74 -5.03 9.25 8.96
N HIS A 75 -4.39 8.22 8.42
CA HIS A 75 -4.67 7.75 7.05
C HIS A 75 -6.09 7.14 6.94
N VAL A 76 -6.58 6.43 7.95
CA VAL A 76 -7.96 5.92 8.00
C VAL A 76 -8.98 7.05 7.89
N ARG A 77 -8.76 8.16 8.62
CA ARG A 77 -9.61 9.36 8.50
C ARG A 77 -9.62 9.92 7.09
N ASP A 78 -8.47 9.94 6.43
CA ASP A 78 -8.38 10.38 5.02
C ASP A 78 -9.16 9.46 4.08
N LEU A 79 -9.10 8.13 4.28
CA LEU A 79 -9.84 7.16 3.47
C LEU A 79 -11.36 7.31 3.65
N LEU A 80 -11.82 7.53 4.88
CA LEU A 80 -13.25 7.76 5.16
C LEU A 80 -13.74 9.04 4.50
N GLU A 81 -13.00 10.15 4.64
CA GLU A 81 -13.37 11.41 3.99
C GLU A 81 -13.32 11.28 2.47
N LEU A 82 -12.35 10.55 1.92
CA LEU A 82 -12.31 10.29 0.49
C LEU A 82 -13.52 9.48 0.01
N ALA A 83 -13.90 8.42 0.72
CA ALA A 83 -15.08 7.63 0.39
C ALA A 83 -16.37 8.45 0.44
N ASP A 84 -16.51 9.34 1.45
CA ASP A 84 -17.67 10.24 1.57
C ASP A 84 -17.80 11.17 0.35
N ARG A 85 -16.68 11.56 -0.28
CA ARG A 85 -16.69 12.40 -1.50
C ARG A 85 -17.07 11.66 -2.77
N TYR A 86 -16.97 10.34 -2.75
CA TYR A 86 -17.56 9.47 -3.76
C TYR A 86 -18.99 9.05 -3.40
N GLU A 87 -19.58 9.65 -2.35
CA GLU A 87 -20.92 9.32 -1.85
C GLU A 87 -21.06 7.82 -1.48
N ALA A 88 -19.94 7.21 -1.06
CA ALA A 88 -19.87 5.79 -0.76
C ALA A 88 -20.01 5.51 0.74
N ASP A 89 -21.22 5.15 1.15
CA ASP A 89 -21.49 4.69 2.52
C ASP A 89 -20.67 3.45 2.89
N THR A 90 -20.41 2.57 1.91
CA THR A 90 -19.56 1.37 2.07
C THR A 90 -18.62 1.22 0.88
N PHE A 91 -17.43 0.69 1.13
CA PHE A 91 -16.39 0.49 0.12
C PHE A 91 -15.49 -0.69 0.49
N ASP A 92 -14.75 -1.17 -0.50
CA ASP A 92 -13.77 -2.23 -0.35
C ASP A 92 -12.36 -1.60 -0.29
N VAL A 93 -11.41 -2.24 0.40
CA VAL A 93 -10.04 -1.73 0.57
C VAL A 93 -9.04 -2.75 0.08
N ILE A 94 -8.10 -2.33 -0.76
CA ILE A 94 -6.95 -3.14 -1.19
C ILE A 94 -5.70 -2.44 -0.71
N GLY A 95 -5.01 -3.02 0.27
CA GLY A 95 -3.82 -2.43 0.87
C GLY A 95 -2.57 -3.26 0.62
N HIS A 96 -1.46 -2.62 0.26
CA HIS A 96 -0.14 -3.26 0.19
C HIS A 96 0.74 -2.82 1.35
N SER A 97 1.41 -3.78 2.01
CA SER A 97 2.36 -3.48 3.09
C SER A 97 1.70 -2.62 4.18
N MET A 98 2.24 -1.44 4.50
CA MET A 98 1.58 -0.46 5.39
C MET A 98 0.10 -0.20 5.06
N GLY A 99 -0.27 -0.15 3.77
CA GLY A 99 -1.65 0.04 3.34
C GLY A 99 -2.59 -1.09 3.76
N GLY A 100 -2.08 -2.32 3.88
CA GLY A 100 -2.84 -3.45 4.43
C GLY A 100 -3.15 -3.26 5.91
N PHE A 101 -2.20 -2.76 6.70
CA PHE A 101 -2.43 -2.43 8.11
C PHE A 101 -3.41 -1.26 8.27
N ILE A 102 -3.32 -0.23 7.43
CA ILE A 102 -4.30 0.87 7.38
C ILE A 102 -5.71 0.31 7.08
N GLY A 103 -5.83 -0.60 6.11
CA GLY A 103 -7.08 -1.27 5.79
C GLY A 103 -7.63 -2.15 6.92
N MET A 104 -6.77 -2.88 7.64
CA MET A 104 -7.16 -3.64 8.83
C MET A 104 -7.66 -2.74 9.95
N THR A 105 -6.98 -1.62 10.23
CA THR A 105 -7.42 -0.62 11.21
C THR A 105 -8.80 -0.07 10.82
N LEU A 106 -8.98 0.33 9.56
CA LEU A 106 -10.28 0.81 9.06
C LEU A 106 -11.38 -0.23 9.25
N ALA A 107 -11.13 -1.48 8.86
CA ALA A 107 -12.11 -2.56 8.96
C ALA A 107 -12.49 -2.89 10.41
N ALA A 108 -11.54 -2.78 11.35
CA ALA A 108 -11.76 -3.07 12.77
C ALA A 108 -12.39 -1.91 13.55
N GLU A 109 -12.17 -0.67 13.14
CA GLU A 109 -12.70 0.54 13.81
C GLU A 109 -14.00 1.02 13.18
N HIS A 110 -14.14 0.82 11.87
CA HIS A 110 -15.30 1.21 11.07
C HIS A 110 -15.89 0.00 10.33
N PRO A 111 -16.31 -1.07 11.03
CA PRO A 111 -16.77 -2.32 10.41
C PRO A 111 -18.03 -2.17 9.56
N ARG A 112 -18.76 -1.05 9.68
CA ARG A 112 -19.91 -0.73 8.83
C ARG A 112 -19.54 -0.03 7.52
N ARG A 113 -18.30 0.45 7.39
CA ARG A 113 -17.80 1.17 6.21
C ARG A 113 -17.03 0.23 5.28
N CYS A 114 -16.20 -0.65 5.83
CA CYS A 114 -15.43 -1.63 5.07
C CYS A 114 -16.26 -2.88 4.78
N ARG A 115 -16.45 -3.20 3.50
CA ARG A 115 -17.24 -4.36 3.09
C ARG A 115 -16.39 -5.59 2.77
N LYS A 116 -15.21 -5.40 2.17
CA LYS A 116 -14.16 -6.40 1.94
C LYS A 116 -12.78 -5.77 2.13
N LEU A 117 -11.82 -6.57 2.58
CA LEU A 117 -10.43 -6.16 2.73
C LEU A 117 -9.50 -7.14 2.00
N VAL A 118 -8.63 -6.61 1.15
CA VAL A 118 -7.48 -7.34 0.59
C VAL A 118 -6.20 -6.77 1.19
N SER A 119 -5.39 -7.63 1.79
CA SER A 119 -4.07 -7.30 2.32
C SER A 119 -2.98 -8.00 1.51
N LEU A 120 -2.19 -7.22 0.78
CA LEU A 120 -1.06 -7.68 -0.02
C LEU A 120 0.22 -7.59 0.81
N ASP A 121 0.67 -8.74 1.28
CA ASP A 121 1.90 -8.97 2.04
C ASP A 121 2.04 -8.06 3.28
N ALA A 122 0.96 -7.95 4.04
CA ALA A 122 0.90 -7.20 5.28
C ALA A 122 0.11 -7.95 6.34
N LEU A 123 0.84 -8.62 7.23
CA LEU A 123 0.30 -9.37 8.33
C LEU A 123 1.41 -9.67 9.33
N GLY A 124 1.19 -9.34 10.60
CA GLY A 124 2.20 -9.63 11.61
C GLY A 124 3.43 -8.71 11.56
N VAL A 125 4.44 -9.05 12.36
CA VAL A 125 5.68 -8.27 12.45
C VAL A 125 6.71 -8.86 11.47
N PRO A 126 7.39 -8.04 10.64
CA PRO A 126 8.44 -8.53 9.76
C PRO A 126 9.54 -9.26 10.52
N GLU A 127 10.07 -10.32 9.92
CA GLU A 127 11.23 -11.02 10.49
C GLU A 127 12.41 -10.04 10.61
N PRO A 128 13.25 -10.12 11.66
CA PRO A 128 14.25 -9.08 11.95
C PRO A 128 15.18 -8.75 10.79
N THR A 129 15.58 -9.75 10.00
CA THR A 129 16.47 -9.57 8.84
C THR A 129 15.75 -9.00 7.61
N ALA A 130 14.42 -9.04 7.55
CA ALA A 130 13.62 -8.36 6.52
C ALA A 130 13.64 -6.83 6.67
N LEU A 131 13.94 -6.31 7.87
CA LEU A 131 14.05 -4.87 8.11
C LEU A 131 15.20 -4.22 7.33
N VAL A 132 16.26 -4.98 6.99
CA VAL A 132 17.42 -4.47 6.25
C VAL A 132 17.05 -4.00 4.83
N PRO A 133 16.44 -4.83 3.96
CA PRO A 133 15.98 -4.37 2.65
C PRO A 133 14.86 -3.33 2.71
N ILE A 134 14.00 -3.36 3.75
CA ILE A 134 13.00 -2.30 3.98
C ILE A 134 13.69 -0.96 4.25
N ALA A 135 14.66 -0.94 5.17
CA ALA A 135 15.43 0.27 5.49
C ALA A 135 16.17 0.81 4.26
N ARG A 136 16.78 -0.07 3.45
CA ARG A 136 17.41 0.32 2.18
C ARG A 136 16.42 0.98 1.22
N SER A 137 15.20 0.45 1.15
CA SER A 137 14.13 1.02 0.30
C SER A 137 13.69 2.41 0.78
N VAL A 138 13.84 2.72 2.08
CA VAL A 138 13.57 4.05 2.66
C VAL A 138 14.78 4.99 2.51
N SER A 139 16.01 4.48 2.53
CA SER A 139 17.25 5.27 2.44
C SER A 139 17.41 6.08 1.15
N ARG A 140 16.66 5.75 0.09
CA ARG A 140 16.60 6.56 -1.15
C ARG A 140 15.92 7.93 -0.95
N LEU A 141 15.07 8.05 0.08
CA LEU A 141 14.31 9.26 0.35
C LEU A 141 15.20 10.37 0.92
N GLY A 142 14.77 11.62 0.74
CA GLY A 142 15.53 12.79 1.18
C GLY A 142 16.81 13.08 0.39
N GLN A 143 17.08 12.31 -0.68
CA GLN A 143 18.22 12.51 -1.56
C GLN A 143 17.85 13.36 -2.78
N THR A 144 18.84 14.08 -3.31
CA THR A 144 18.80 14.68 -4.65
C THR A 144 19.78 13.92 -5.55
N TYR A 145 19.32 13.58 -6.75
CA TYR A 145 20.06 12.84 -7.76
C TYR A 145 20.34 13.74 -8.96
N PRO A 146 21.47 13.57 -9.67
CA PRO A 146 21.79 14.40 -10.84
C PRO A 146 20.79 14.30 -11.99
N SER A 147 20.07 13.17 -12.10
CA SER A 147 19.06 12.92 -13.13
C SER A 147 18.13 11.77 -12.72
N VAL A 148 16.98 11.65 -13.41
CA VAL A 148 16.08 10.49 -13.28
C VAL A 148 16.84 9.19 -13.51
N HIS A 149 17.67 9.14 -14.55
CA HIS A 149 18.50 7.96 -14.84
C HIS A 149 19.40 7.58 -13.66
N ALA A 150 20.11 8.55 -13.06
CA ALA A 150 20.98 8.29 -11.91
C ALA A 150 20.18 7.79 -10.68
N ALA A 151 18.97 8.33 -10.47
CA ALA A 151 18.09 7.87 -9.40
C ALA A 151 17.60 6.42 -9.62
N LEU A 152 17.19 6.08 -10.85
CA LEU A 152 16.78 4.73 -11.20
C LEU A 152 17.93 3.73 -11.07
N GLU A 153 19.14 4.08 -11.52
CA GLU A 153 20.33 3.23 -11.34
C GLU A 153 20.65 3.02 -9.85
N TYR A 154 20.48 4.03 -9.00
CA TYR A 154 20.62 3.87 -7.55
C TYR A 154 19.62 2.84 -7.00
N VAL A 155 18.35 2.93 -7.36
CA VAL A 155 17.32 1.98 -6.92
C VAL A 155 17.64 0.56 -7.42
N LYS A 156 17.98 0.40 -8.70
CA LYS A 156 18.36 -0.88 -9.31
C LYS A 156 19.57 -1.51 -8.63
N SER A 157 20.58 -0.70 -8.28
CA SER A 157 21.78 -1.18 -7.58
C SER A 157 21.49 -1.78 -6.19
N GLY A 158 20.32 -1.45 -5.62
CA GLY A 158 19.86 -2.01 -4.35
C GLY A 158 19.57 -3.51 -4.40
N GLY A 159 19.27 -4.05 -5.60
CA GLY A 159 19.07 -5.49 -5.84
C GLY A 159 17.82 -6.08 -5.19
N VAL A 160 16.84 -5.25 -4.83
CA VAL A 160 15.62 -5.67 -4.10
C VAL A 160 14.45 -5.97 -5.04
N ILE A 161 14.42 -5.37 -6.23
CA ILE A 161 13.29 -5.45 -7.17
C ILE A 161 13.77 -6.15 -8.45
N ALA A 162 13.02 -7.16 -8.88
CA ALA A 162 13.16 -7.71 -10.23
C ALA A 162 12.59 -6.70 -11.24
N TRP A 163 13.47 -6.03 -11.99
CA TRP A 163 13.11 -4.87 -12.80
C TRP A 163 12.47 -5.24 -14.14
N ASP A 164 11.41 -4.51 -14.49
CA ASP A 164 10.78 -4.43 -15.81
C ASP A 164 10.16 -3.04 -15.99
N GLY A 165 9.51 -2.79 -17.14
CA GLY A 165 8.97 -1.47 -17.47
C GLY A 165 7.89 -0.92 -16.52
N PHE A 166 7.26 -1.76 -15.69
CA PHE A 166 6.33 -1.28 -14.65
C PHE A 166 7.06 -0.43 -13.61
N TRP A 167 8.27 -0.84 -13.24
CA TRP A 167 9.04 -0.16 -12.20
C TRP A 167 9.60 1.18 -12.69
N ASP A 168 9.84 1.35 -13.98
CA ASP A 168 10.18 2.66 -14.55
C ASP A 168 9.03 3.66 -14.27
N ASN A 169 7.78 3.33 -14.62
CA ASN A 169 6.62 4.20 -14.34
C ASN A 169 6.44 4.46 -12.84
N TYR A 170 6.58 3.42 -12.03
CA TYR A 170 6.44 3.50 -10.58
C TYR A 170 7.42 4.49 -9.93
N PHE A 171 8.70 4.43 -10.29
CA PHE A 171 9.73 5.28 -9.67
C PHE A 171 9.81 6.66 -10.34
N GLU A 172 9.60 6.75 -11.65
CA GLU A 172 9.58 8.03 -12.35
C GLU A 172 8.48 8.96 -11.85
N TRP A 173 7.33 8.40 -11.44
CA TRP A 173 6.21 9.13 -10.83
C TRP A 173 6.63 9.95 -9.60
N GLU A 174 7.57 9.45 -8.81
CA GLU A 174 7.99 10.09 -7.56
C GLU A 174 9.00 11.21 -7.76
N PHE A 175 9.54 11.42 -8.96
CA PHE A 175 10.58 12.41 -9.17
C PHE A 175 10.02 13.82 -9.44
N GLU A 176 10.71 14.81 -8.89
CA GLU A 176 10.50 16.22 -9.14
C GLU A 176 11.81 16.87 -9.56
N SER A 177 11.76 17.65 -10.64
CA SER A 177 12.90 18.47 -11.07
C SER A 177 13.21 19.56 -10.04
N VAL A 178 14.48 19.67 -9.68
CA VAL A 178 15.05 20.73 -8.84
C VAL A 178 16.26 21.33 -9.53
N ALA A 179 16.79 22.45 -9.01
CA ALA A 179 17.87 23.20 -9.66
C ALA A 179 19.08 22.32 -10.05
N ASP A 180 19.46 21.38 -9.18
CA ASP A 180 20.65 20.54 -9.34
C ASP A 180 20.32 19.07 -9.73
N GLY A 181 19.13 18.83 -10.28
CA GLY A 181 18.74 17.50 -10.79
C GLY A 181 17.31 17.12 -10.46
N VAL A 182 17.11 15.98 -9.80
CA VAL A 182 15.80 15.49 -9.37
C VAL A 182 15.83 15.06 -7.91
N ARG A 183 14.71 15.27 -7.21
CA ARG A 183 14.50 14.73 -5.87
C ARG A 183 13.26 13.84 -5.85
N ILE A 184 13.16 13.00 -4.84
CA ILE A 184 11.95 12.23 -4.58
C ILE A 184 10.93 13.12 -3.86
N ARG A 185 9.68 13.09 -4.31
CA ARG A 185 8.58 13.87 -3.76
C ARG A 185 8.15 13.38 -2.38
N THR A 186 8.13 12.06 -2.19
CA THR A 186 7.80 11.41 -0.92
C THR A 186 8.68 11.93 0.21
N ASP A 187 8.04 12.45 1.25
CA ASP A 187 8.70 13.10 2.38
C ASP A 187 9.27 12.07 3.36
N LEU A 188 10.56 12.19 3.68
CA LEU A 188 11.23 11.28 4.60
C LEU A 188 10.70 11.41 6.04
N GLY A 189 10.30 12.61 6.47
CA GLY A 189 9.73 12.86 7.79
C GLY A 189 8.39 12.14 7.98
N ALA A 190 7.49 12.29 7.02
CA ALA A 190 6.20 11.60 6.95
C ALA A 190 6.38 10.07 7.03
N VAL A 191 7.27 9.53 6.19
CA VAL A 191 7.60 8.10 6.17
C VAL A 191 8.17 7.63 7.51
N SER A 192 9.05 8.42 8.12
CA SER A 192 9.67 8.08 9.41
C SER A 192 8.65 8.10 10.56
N GLU A 193 7.69 9.02 10.53
CA GLU A 193 6.61 9.10 11.51
C GLU A 193 5.68 7.89 11.41
N ASP A 194 5.28 7.48 10.21
CA ASP A 194 4.49 6.25 10.00
C ASP A 194 5.24 4.97 10.40
N ALA A 195 6.54 4.90 10.11
CA ALA A 195 7.37 3.78 10.56
C ALA A 195 7.48 3.72 12.09
N THR A 196 7.59 4.88 12.75
CA THR A 196 7.58 4.98 14.21
C THR A 196 6.22 4.57 14.78
N TYR A 197 5.12 5.06 14.17
CA TYR A 197 3.76 4.71 14.56
C TYR A 197 3.55 3.20 14.60
N ALA A 198 4.00 2.50 13.56
CA ALA A 198 3.88 1.04 13.46
C ALA A 198 4.50 0.29 14.65
N THR A 199 5.57 0.82 15.26
CA THR A 199 6.22 0.22 16.45
C THR A 199 5.40 0.35 17.73
N THR A 200 4.41 1.24 17.74
CA THR A 200 3.54 1.49 18.89
C THR A 200 2.22 0.71 18.82
N CYS A 201 1.91 0.12 17.66
CA CYS A 201 0.67 -0.58 17.41
C CYS A 201 0.74 -2.05 17.80
N ASP A 202 -0.29 -2.53 18.49
CA ASP A 202 -0.56 -3.97 18.60
C ASP A 202 -1.40 -4.42 17.40
N ILE A 203 -0.73 -4.83 16.33
CA ILE A 203 -1.37 -5.31 15.10
C ILE A 203 -2.19 -6.59 15.32
N TYR A 204 -1.87 -7.39 16.34
CA TYR A 204 -2.57 -8.65 16.61
C TYR A 204 -3.93 -8.40 17.27
N ALA A 205 -4.05 -7.33 18.07
CA ALA A 205 -5.31 -6.93 18.69
C ALA A 205 -6.41 -6.55 17.66
N VAL A 206 -6.03 -6.27 16.41
CA VAL A 206 -6.95 -5.90 15.33
C VAL A 206 -7.66 -7.13 14.75
N TRP A 207 -6.99 -8.27 14.67
CA TRP A 207 -7.50 -9.48 14.00
C TRP A 207 -8.88 -9.95 14.49
N PRO A 208 -9.12 -10.15 15.80
CA PRO A 208 -10.42 -10.62 16.30
C PRO A 208 -11.54 -9.56 16.17
N ARG A 209 -11.21 -8.33 15.75
CA ARG A 209 -12.14 -7.22 15.55
C ARG A 209 -12.61 -7.10 14.10
N LEU A 210 -11.98 -7.80 13.15
CA LEU A 210 -12.39 -7.81 11.75
C LEU A 210 -13.78 -8.45 11.60
N ARG A 211 -14.65 -7.82 10.80
CA ARG A 211 -16.06 -8.24 10.60
C ARG A 211 -16.44 -8.42 9.13
N CYS A 212 -15.59 -7.99 8.22
CA CYS A 212 -15.74 -8.20 6.78
C CYS A 212 -14.93 -9.42 6.33
N PRO A 213 -15.24 -10.00 5.16
CA PRO A 213 -14.34 -10.93 4.47
C PRO A 213 -12.96 -10.30 4.27
N VAL A 214 -11.91 -11.08 4.48
CA VAL A 214 -10.52 -10.67 4.31
C VAL A 214 -9.78 -11.65 3.43
N LEU A 215 -9.11 -11.17 2.38
CA LEU A 215 -8.10 -11.90 1.64
C LEU A 215 -6.72 -11.38 2.03
N VAL A 216 -5.84 -12.25 2.50
CA VAL A 216 -4.41 -11.98 2.64
C VAL A 216 -3.66 -12.73 1.55
N VAL A 217 -2.89 -12.00 0.75
CA VAL A 217 -1.96 -12.57 -0.22
C VAL A 217 -0.55 -12.42 0.35
N ARG A 218 0.09 -13.53 0.71
CA ARG A 218 1.39 -13.58 1.35
C ARG A 218 2.49 -13.92 0.35
N ALA A 219 3.54 -13.09 0.32
CA ALA A 219 4.75 -13.38 -0.42
C ALA A 219 5.59 -14.41 0.34
N THR A 220 6.02 -15.47 -0.34
CA THR A 220 6.79 -16.56 0.28
C THR A 220 8.30 -16.48 0.02
N ARG A 221 8.75 -15.51 -0.79
CA ARG A 221 10.17 -15.21 -1.01
C ARG A 221 10.61 -13.97 -0.23
N PRO A 222 11.85 -13.95 0.27
CA PRO A 222 12.42 -12.76 0.89
C PRO A 222 12.65 -11.64 -0.14
N MET A 223 12.61 -10.39 0.32
CA MET A 223 12.88 -9.20 -0.51
C MET A 223 14.30 -9.16 -1.08
N ALA A 224 15.26 -9.73 -0.34
CA ALA A 224 16.64 -9.82 -0.77
C ALA A 224 17.21 -11.21 -0.43
N PRO A 225 18.17 -11.73 -1.21
CA PRO A 225 18.82 -12.99 -0.90
C PRO A 225 19.38 -13.02 0.54
N GLY A 226 18.94 -14.01 1.33
CA GLY A 226 19.38 -14.19 2.71
C GLY A 226 18.68 -13.31 3.75
N SER A 227 17.72 -12.46 3.37
CA SER A 227 16.84 -11.79 4.33
C SER A 227 15.68 -12.68 4.76
N GLY A 228 14.97 -12.27 5.82
CA GLY A 228 13.72 -12.89 6.25
C GLY A 228 12.53 -12.43 5.42
N LEU A 229 11.35 -12.93 5.79
CA LEU A 229 10.06 -12.58 5.21
C LEU A 229 9.44 -11.34 5.86
N VAL A 230 8.68 -10.58 5.06
CA VAL A 230 7.84 -9.48 5.58
C VAL A 230 6.65 -10.03 6.35
N VAL A 231 6.06 -11.13 5.88
CA VAL A 231 5.01 -11.87 6.59
C VAL A 231 5.49 -13.28 6.91
N GLY A 232 5.73 -13.54 8.19
CA GLY A 232 6.14 -14.85 8.70
C GLY A 232 5.03 -15.91 8.56
N ALA A 233 5.43 -17.18 8.41
CA ALA A 233 4.49 -18.28 8.26
C ALA A 233 3.64 -18.52 9.53
N ASP A 234 4.18 -18.20 10.72
CA ASP A 234 3.45 -18.32 11.98
C ASP A 234 2.30 -17.32 12.07
N ASP A 235 2.54 -16.07 11.68
CA ASP A 235 1.50 -15.03 11.68
C ASP A 235 0.41 -15.32 10.64
N ALA A 236 0.79 -15.83 9.46
CA ALA A 236 -0.16 -16.33 8.46
C ALA A 236 -1.08 -17.42 9.01
N ARG A 237 -0.52 -18.41 9.71
CA ARG A 237 -1.29 -19.50 10.34
C ARG A 237 -2.19 -19.00 11.46
N ARG A 238 -1.68 -18.12 12.32
CA ARG A 238 -2.46 -17.55 13.43
C ARG A 238 -3.61 -16.70 12.90
N PHE A 239 -3.37 -15.85 11.92
CA PHE A 239 -4.43 -15.02 11.34
C PHE A 239 -5.56 -15.86 10.76
N ALA A 240 -5.25 -16.91 10.02
CA ALA A 240 -6.26 -17.84 9.48
C ALA A 240 -7.07 -18.55 10.56
N ALA A 241 -6.54 -18.67 11.79
CA ALA A 241 -7.24 -19.28 12.92
C ALA A 241 -8.00 -18.26 13.79
N GLU A 242 -7.55 -17.01 13.86
CA GLU A 242 -8.07 -15.97 14.75
C GLU A 242 -9.09 -15.04 14.06
N ALA A 243 -8.98 -14.82 12.74
CA ALA A 243 -9.89 -13.97 11.98
C ALA A 243 -11.06 -14.79 11.41
N ALA A 244 -12.30 -14.35 11.68
CA ALA A 244 -13.50 -15.16 11.48
C ALA A 244 -13.85 -15.46 10.00
N ASP A 245 -13.50 -14.55 9.09
CA ASP A 245 -13.78 -14.67 7.65
C ASP A 245 -12.54 -14.25 6.86
N ALA A 246 -11.49 -15.06 6.98
CA ALA A 246 -10.18 -14.78 6.41
C ALA A 246 -9.71 -15.91 5.50
N GLN A 247 -9.20 -15.53 4.33
CA GLN A 247 -8.50 -16.40 3.39
C GLN A 247 -7.04 -15.96 3.34
N VAL A 248 -6.10 -16.89 3.49
CA VAL A 248 -4.67 -16.61 3.32
C VAL A 248 -4.17 -17.43 2.14
N VAL A 249 -3.60 -16.74 1.15
CA VAL A 249 -3.06 -17.32 -0.08
C VAL A 249 -1.56 -17.04 -0.14
N ASP A 250 -0.77 -18.10 -0.13
CA ASP A 250 0.67 -18.02 -0.37
C ASP A 250 0.96 -17.96 -1.87
N VAL A 251 1.85 -17.05 -2.27
CA VAL A 251 2.36 -16.93 -3.64
C VAL A 251 3.87 -16.95 -3.66
N ASP A 252 4.43 -17.61 -4.67
CA ASP A 252 5.87 -17.63 -4.96
C ASP A 252 6.30 -16.30 -5.58
N ALA A 253 6.31 -15.28 -4.72
CA ALA A 253 6.58 -13.88 -4.98
C ALA A 253 7.38 -13.30 -3.80
N ASP A 254 8.06 -12.18 -4.02
CA ASP A 254 8.59 -11.33 -2.95
C ASP A 254 7.66 -10.13 -2.70
N HIS A 255 8.00 -9.30 -1.70
CA HIS A 255 7.20 -8.16 -1.26
C HIS A 255 6.87 -7.14 -2.36
N TYR A 256 7.67 -7.08 -3.44
CA TYR A 256 7.43 -6.19 -4.57
C TYR A 256 6.74 -6.92 -5.71
N SER A 257 7.21 -8.13 -6.06
CA SER A 257 6.64 -8.87 -7.18
C SER A 257 5.19 -9.28 -6.94
N VAL A 258 4.73 -9.36 -5.68
CA VAL A 258 3.32 -9.59 -5.31
C VAL A 258 2.37 -8.56 -5.94
N LEU A 259 2.82 -7.31 -6.18
CA LEU A 259 2.03 -6.26 -6.83
C LEU A 259 1.83 -6.49 -8.34
N THR A 260 2.66 -7.36 -8.92
CA THR A 260 2.76 -7.51 -10.37
C THR A 260 2.48 -8.93 -10.86
N ASP A 261 2.33 -9.87 -9.93
CA ASP A 261 2.14 -11.29 -10.21
C ASP A 261 0.71 -11.54 -10.71
N PRO A 262 0.53 -12.13 -11.91
CA PRO A 262 -0.79 -12.40 -12.47
C PRO A 262 -1.68 -13.25 -11.56
N ARG A 263 -1.10 -14.18 -10.78
CA ARG A 263 -1.86 -15.04 -9.85
C ARG A 263 -2.46 -14.23 -8.71
N VAL A 264 -1.77 -13.18 -8.28
CA VAL A 264 -2.26 -12.25 -7.25
C VAL A 264 -3.40 -11.43 -7.83
N ILE A 265 -3.23 -10.88 -9.03
CA ILE A 265 -4.28 -10.13 -9.73
C ILE A 265 -5.55 -10.98 -9.87
N ASP A 266 -5.42 -12.23 -10.33
CA ASP A 266 -6.55 -13.15 -10.49
C ASP A 266 -7.23 -13.49 -9.16
N ALA A 267 -6.46 -13.69 -8.08
CA ALA A 267 -7.00 -13.97 -6.74
C ALA A 267 -7.78 -12.77 -6.20
N VAL A 268 -7.25 -11.56 -6.37
CA VAL A 268 -7.88 -10.32 -5.93
C VAL A 268 -9.17 -10.06 -6.70
N VAL A 269 -9.13 -10.15 -8.05
CA VAL A 269 -10.34 -9.96 -8.87
C VAL A 269 -11.43 -10.95 -8.48
N ARG A 270 -11.09 -12.24 -8.34
CA ARG A 270 -12.05 -13.26 -7.91
C ARG A 270 -12.69 -12.92 -6.58
N PHE A 271 -11.87 -12.58 -5.59
CA PHE A 271 -12.35 -12.23 -4.26
C PHE A 271 -13.26 -11.00 -4.28
N GLU A 272 -12.99 -10.00 -5.12
CA GLU A 272 -13.84 -8.81 -5.25
C GLU A 272 -15.16 -9.11 -5.97
N THR A 273 -15.17 -10.06 -6.92
CA THR A 273 -16.37 -10.42 -7.70
C THR A 273 -17.31 -11.41 -7.03
N ASP A 274 -16.81 -12.24 -6.10
CA ASP A 274 -17.58 -13.26 -5.38
C ASP A 274 -18.56 -12.67 -4.34
#